data_AF-A0A2V6PEF6-F1
#
_entry.id   AF-A0A2V6PEF6-F1
#
_cell.length_a   1.000
_cell.length_b   1.000
_cell.length_c   1.000
_cell.angle_alpha   90.00
_cell.angle_beta   90.00
_cell.angle_gamma   90.00
#
_symmetry.space_group_name_H-M   'P 1'
#
loop_
_entity.id
_entity.type
_entity.pdbx_description
1 polymer ?
#
loop_
_entity_poly.entity_id
_entity_poly.type
_entity_poly.pdbx_seq_one_letter_code
_entity_poly.pdbx_strand_id
1 'polypeptide(L)'
;MREERVMISRSAALLAAALTLLAAPAAAQNGYSFLDAARSTVDYRVAPAAPRLTCGHLRTLSGGEMTVIAAQSVAASEAAPAFCRVTGVIAPEIQFEVALPSTWSRRLYMRGNGGFAGESLEAPPRVTQRNAALRHGFVAVQTNTGHAAEAEPLATFASASLQKRIDYAFRAVHVTVEAAKRLTQAYYDRPVAFSYWDGCSTGGRQGLM
;
A
#
# COMPACT_ATOMS: atom_id res chain seq x y z
N MET A 1 14.95 -3.72 -75.01
CA MET A 1 14.32 -4.89 -74.36
C MET A 1 15.20 -5.25 -73.17
N ARG A 2 14.81 -5.28 -71.91
CA ARG A 2 13.53 -5.29 -71.19
C ARG A 2 13.75 -4.58 -69.85
N GLU A 3 12.76 -3.82 -69.40
CA GLU A 3 12.69 -3.28 -68.04
C GLU A 3 12.30 -4.39 -67.05
N GLU A 4 13.01 -4.52 -65.93
CA GLU A 4 12.57 -5.32 -64.78
C GLU A 4 11.86 -4.42 -63.78
N ARG A 5 10.53 -4.50 -63.76
CA ARG A 5 9.67 -3.91 -62.74
C ARG A 5 9.80 -4.72 -61.45
N VAL A 6 10.37 -4.11 -60.41
CA VAL A 6 10.29 -4.62 -59.03
C VAL A 6 8.84 -4.50 -58.56
N MET A 7 8.15 -5.64 -58.53
CA MET A 7 6.79 -5.77 -58.04
C MET A 7 6.85 -5.81 -56.50
N ILE A 8 6.76 -4.64 -55.87
CA ILE A 8 6.63 -4.50 -54.42
C ILE A 8 5.30 -5.14 -54.01
N SER A 9 5.39 -6.33 -53.43
CA SER A 9 4.27 -7.11 -52.92
C SER A 9 3.50 -6.33 -51.87
N ARG A 10 2.20 -6.11 -52.12
CA ARG A 10 1.23 -5.46 -51.24
C ARG A 10 0.97 -6.23 -49.92
N SER A 11 1.64 -7.36 -49.68
CA SER A 11 1.42 -8.22 -48.52
C SER A 11 2.16 -7.78 -47.24
N ALA A 12 3.11 -6.84 -47.31
CA ALA A 12 3.83 -6.37 -46.13
C ALA A 12 3.06 -5.33 -45.28
N ALA A 13 2.04 -4.67 -45.84
CA ALA A 13 1.31 -3.61 -45.17
C ALA A 13 0.26 -4.11 -44.15
N LEU A 14 -0.17 -5.37 -44.23
CA LEU A 14 -1.22 -5.92 -43.36
C LEU A 14 -0.68 -6.56 -42.07
N LEU A 15 0.60 -6.93 -41.99
CA LEU A 15 1.20 -7.41 -40.73
C LEU A 15 1.62 -6.28 -39.79
N ALA A 16 1.88 -5.07 -40.30
CA ALA A 16 2.26 -3.92 -39.47
C ALA A 16 1.06 -3.32 -38.71
N ALA A 17 -0.16 -3.44 -39.26
CA ALA A 17 -1.37 -2.89 -38.64
C ALA A 17 -2.00 -3.81 -37.57
N ALA A 18 -1.66 -5.10 -37.55
CA ALA A 18 -2.16 -6.05 -36.56
C ALA A 18 -1.37 -6.03 -35.24
N LEU A 19 -0.11 -5.55 -35.25
CA LEU A 19 0.73 -5.47 -34.04
C LEU A 19 0.57 -4.17 -33.25
N THR A 20 -0.09 -3.14 -33.80
CA THR A 20 -0.28 -1.85 -33.13
C THR A 20 -1.51 -1.78 -32.23
N LEU A 21 -2.33 -2.83 -32.16
CA LEU A 21 -3.57 -2.87 -31.36
C LEU A 21 -3.44 -3.55 -29.99
N LEU A 22 -2.24 -4.03 -29.61
CA LEU A 22 -2.00 -4.67 -28.30
C LEU A 22 -1.13 -3.82 -27.35
N ALA A 23 -0.69 -2.64 -27.78
CA ALA A 23 0.22 -1.78 -27.01
C ALA A 23 -0.53 -0.64 -26.27
N ALA A 24 -1.64 -0.94 -25.59
CA ALA A 24 -2.15 -0.12 -24.50
C ALA A 24 -3.09 -0.92 -23.58
N PRO A 25 -2.83 -1.03 -22.26
CA PRO A 25 -1.55 -0.75 -21.62
C PRO A 25 -1.23 -1.76 -20.49
N ALA A 26 -0.08 -2.45 -20.58
CA ALA A 26 0.58 -2.97 -19.38
C ALA A 26 0.89 -1.84 -18.36
N ALA A 27 0.90 -0.57 -18.81
CA ALA A 27 0.96 0.60 -17.96
C ALA A 27 -0.34 0.90 -17.16
N ALA A 28 -1.54 0.46 -17.60
CA ALA A 28 -2.77 0.65 -16.81
C ALA A 28 -2.84 -0.29 -15.61
N GLN A 29 -2.23 -1.47 -15.71
CA GLN A 29 -2.16 -2.43 -14.59
C GLN A 29 -1.25 -1.96 -13.45
N ASN A 30 -0.41 -0.94 -13.69
CA ASN A 30 0.49 -0.33 -12.72
C ASN A 30 0.10 1.10 -12.35
N GLY A 31 -1.16 1.48 -12.60
CA GLY A 31 -1.69 2.74 -12.12
C GLY A 31 -1.53 2.87 -10.60
N TYR A 32 -1.16 4.06 -10.13
CA TYR A 32 -1.17 4.34 -8.70
C TYR A 32 -2.60 4.24 -8.15
N SER A 33 -2.72 4.01 -6.85
CA SER A 33 -3.99 4.06 -6.15
C SER A 33 -4.64 5.45 -6.35
N PHE A 34 -5.98 5.51 -6.39
CA PHE A 34 -6.77 6.75 -6.48
C PHE A 34 -6.78 7.50 -7.83
N LEU A 35 -6.38 6.89 -8.96
CA LEU A 35 -6.40 7.55 -10.28
C LEU A 35 -7.79 8.04 -10.70
N ASP A 36 -8.83 7.23 -10.51
CA ASP A 36 -10.21 7.60 -10.85
C ASP A 36 -10.96 8.22 -9.66
N ALA A 37 -10.26 8.61 -8.60
CA ALA A 37 -10.88 9.08 -7.38
C ALA A 37 -11.62 10.42 -7.59
N ALA A 38 -11.29 11.19 -8.63
CA ALA A 38 -12.03 12.39 -9.06
C ALA A 38 -13.30 12.06 -9.86
N ARG A 39 -13.42 10.85 -10.41
CA ARG A 39 -14.58 10.35 -11.16
C ARG A 39 -15.52 9.50 -10.28
N SER A 40 -15.13 9.25 -9.03
CA SER A 40 -15.94 8.51 -8.07
C SER A 40 -17.27 9.22 -7.82
N THR A 41 -18.38 8.47 -7.93
CA THR A 41 -19.71 8.96 -7.55
C THR A 41 -19.87 9.11 -6.04
N VAL A 42 -18.99 8.47 -5.27
CA VAL A 42 -18.91 8.60 -3.82
C VAL A 42 -17.77 9.56 -3.48
N ASP A 43 -18.11 10.67 -2.82
CA ASP A 43 -17.10 11.48 -2.14
C ASP A 43 -16.68 10.77 -0.85
N TYR A 44 -15.54 10.10 -0.91
CA TYR A 44 -14.96 9.41 0.23
C TYR A 44 -14.41 10.37 1.29
N ARG A 45 -14.53 11.70 1.16
CA ARG A 45 -14.11 12.69 2.17
C ARG A 45 -15.24 13.16 3.10
N VAL A 46 -16.47 12.72 2.88
CA VAL A 46 -17.64 13.13 3.66
C VAL A 46 -17.54 12.70 5.13
N ALA A 47 -18.01 13.59 6.02
CA ALA A 47 -18.07 13.41 7.48
C ALA A 47 -16.72 13.10 8.15
N PRO A 48 -15.73 14.01 8.04
CA PRO A 48 -14.42 13.78 8.60
C PRO A 48 -14.45 13.77 10.12
N ALA A 49 -13.65 12.88 10.71
CA ALA A 49 -13.36 12.83 12.13
C ALA A 49 -11.98 13.47 12.41
N ALA A 50 -11.92 14.24 13.49
CA ALA A 50 -10.71 14.81 14.03
C ALA A 50 -10.18 13.95 15.20
N PRO A 51 -8.86 13.95 15.47
CA PRO A 51 -8.31 13.17 16.57
C PRO A 51 -8.82 13.64 17.94
N ARG A 52 -9.02 12.70 18.84
CA ARG A 52 -9.35 12.93 20.26
C ARG A 52 -8.15 12.82 21.19
N LEU A 53 -7.05 12.23 20.70
CA LEU A 53 -5.80 12.08 21.42
C LEU A 53 -4.68 12.86 20.73
N THR A 54 -3.62 13.18 21.47
CA THR A 54 -2.38 13.67 20.85
C THR A 54 -1.66 12.52 20.15
N CYS A 55 -0.89 12.81 19.11
CA CYS A 55 -0.14 11.78 18.39
C CYS A 55 0.78 10.97 19.34
N GLY A 56 1.49 11.66 20.23
CA GLY A 56 2.39 11.04 21.20
C GLY A 56 1.68 10.08 22.17
N HIS A 57 0.38 10.25 22.43
CA HIS A 57 -0.38 9.33 23.28
C HIS A 57 -0.45 7.92 22.69
N LEU A 58 -0.45 7.77 21.36
CA LEU A 58 -0.54 6.43 20.74
C LEU A 58 0.65 5.52 21.08
N ARG A 59 1.78 6.08 21.55
CA ARG A 59 2.92 5.31 22.03
C ARG A 59 2.59 4.44 23.24
N THR A 60 1.59 4.82 24.05
CA THR A 60 1.18 4.07 25.23
C THR A 60 0.26 2.88 24.90
N LEU A 61 -0.25 2.80 23.67
CA LEU A 61 -1.23 1.79 23.25
C LEU A 61 -0.59 0.45 22.84
N SER A 62 0.61 0.15 23.34
CA SER A 62 1.21 -1.17 23.19
C SER A 62 0.39 -2.22 23.95
N GLY A 63 0.31 -3.45 23.44
CA GLY A 63 -0.46 -4.51 24.07
C GLY A 63 -0.53 -5.79 23.24
N GLY A 64 -0.61 -6.93 23.93
CA GLY A 64 -0.51 -8.24 23.29
C GLY A 64 0.83 -8.38 22.57
N GLU A 65 0.78 -8.78 21.29
CA GLU A 65 1.97 -8.90 20.44
C GLU A 65 2.43 -7.57 19.82
N MET A 66 1.63 -6.50 19.90
CA MET A 66 1.94 -5.20 19.28
C MET A 66 2.71 -4.29 20.24
N THR A 67 3.86 -3.81 19.79
CA THR A 67 4.64 -2.77 20.45
C THR A 67 4.73 -1.54 19.55
N VAL A 68 4.27 -0.38 20.06
CA VAL A 68 4.43 0.90 19.37
C VAL A 68 5.80 1.49 19.72
N ILE A 69 6.67 1.60 18.71
CA ILE A 69 8.03 2.11 18.87
C ILE A 69 8.02 3.64 18.86
N ALA A 70 7.33 4.23 17.89
CA ALA A 70 7.24 5.67 17.73
C ALA A 70 5.83 6.13 17.35
N ALA A 71 5.45 7.31 17.81
CA ALA A 71 4.26 8.02 17.39
C ALA A 71 4.61 9.51 17.23
N GLN A 72 4.74 9.97 15.99
CA GLN A 72 5.30 11.27 15.64
C GLN A 72 4.34 12.09 14.79
N SER A 73 4.11 13.35 15.19
CA SER A 73 3.36 14.30 14.37
C SER A 73 4.21 14.71 13.18
N VAL A 74 3.68 14.54 11.97
CA VAL A 74 4.30 14.98 10.71
C VAL A 74 3.51 16.19 10.20
N ALA A 75 4.23 17.29 9.94
CA ALA A 75 3.65 18.52 9.42
C ALA A 75 3.11 18.32 7.99
N ALA A 76 2.15 19.16 7.61
CA ALA A 76 1.66 19.19 6.23
C ALA A 76 2.79 19.58 5.26
N SER A 77 2.74 19.01 4.07
CA SER A 77 3.63 19.32 2.95
C SER A 77 2.84 19.26 1.65
N GLU A 78 3.49 19.58 0.53
CA GLU A 78 2.88 19.38 -0.80
C GLU A 78 2.51 17.91 -1.05
N ALA A 79 3.26 16.97 -0.46
CA ALA A 79 3.04 15.55 -0.68
C ALA A 79 1.84 14.99 0.11
N ALA A 80 1.58 15.51 1.32
CA ALA A 80 0.54 14.98 2.20
C ALA A 80 0.05 16.03 3.22
N PRO A 81 -1.23 15.95 3.66
CA PRO A 81 -1.71 16.73 4.80
C PRO A 81 -0.98 16.33 6.08
N ALA A 82 -1.12 17.12 7.16
CA ALA A 82 -0.57 16.75 8.46
C ALA A 82 -1.18 15.44 8.98
N PHE A 83 -0.34 14.59 9.57
CA PHE A 83 -0.75 13.27 10.08
C PHE A 83 0.08 12.84 11.29
N CYS A 84 -0.47 11.93 12.09
CA CYS A 84 0.27 11.19 13.10
C CYS A 84 0.82 9.91 12.48
N ARG A 85 2.15 9.75 12.51
CA ARG A 85 2.83 8.55 12.03
C ARG A 85 3.15 7.64 13.21
N VAL A 86 2.53 6.46 13.25
CA VAL A 86 2.81 5.42 14.24
C VAL A 86 3.60 4.31 13.57
N THR A 87 4.74 3.95 14.15
CA THR A 87 5.51 2.76 13.75
C THR A 87 5.71 1.83 14.93
N GLY A 88 5.81 0.55 14.63
CA GLY A 88 5.98 -0.46 15.65
C GLY A 88 6.35 -1.81 15.10
N VAL A 89 6.37 -2.78 16.01
CA VAL A 89 6.60 -4.19 15.72
C VAL A 89 5.45 -5.00 16.30
N ILE A 90 4.95 -5.97 15.54
CA ILE A 90 4.12 -7.05 16.03
C ILE A 90 4.99 -8.29 16.10
N ALA A 91 5.00 -8.95 17.26
CA ALA A 91 5.89 -10.07 17.52
C ALA A 91 5.80 -11.18 16.43
N PRO A 92 6.92 -11.82 16.06
CA PRO A 92 8.26 -11.56 16.57
C PRO A 92 8.91 -10.29 15.98
N GLU A 93 8.69 -10.00 14.69
CA GLU A 93 9.47 -8.95 14.00
C GLU A 93 8.72 -8.25 12.84
N ILE A 94 7.39 -8.37 12.77
CA ILE A 94 6.58 -7.68 11.75
C ILE A 94 6.62 -6.19 12.02
N GLN A 95 7.32 -5.44 11.17
CA GLN A 95 7.30 -3.98 11.23
C GLN A 95 6.03 -3.47 10.56
N PHE A 96 5.43 -2.45 11.16
CA PHE A 96 4.25 -1.79 10.61
C PHE A 96 4.34 -0.27 10.73
N GLU A 97 3.56 0.39 9.87
CA GLU A 97 3.24 1.81 10.01
C GLU A 97 1.73 2.03 9.85
N VAL A 98 1.20 2.93 10.67
CA VAL A 98 -0.16 3.48 10.59
C VAL A 98 -0.06 4.99 10.55
N ALA A 99 -0.43 5.59 9.43
CA ALA A 99 -0.46 7.03 9.23
C ALA A 99 -1.89 7.56 9.33
N LEU A 100 -2.15 8.39 10.34
CA LEU A 100 -3.47 8.86 10.76
C LEU A 100 -3.62 10.36 10.45
N PRO A 101 -4.37 10.77 9.41
CA PRO A 101 -4.49 12.18 9.03
C PRO A 101 -5.25 13.01 10.08
N SER A 102 -4.97 14.31 10.20
CA SER A 102 -5.72 15.20 11.12
C SER A 102 -7.22 15.30 10.78
N THR A 103 -7.56 15.05 9.51
CA THR A 103 -8.94 15.04 8.98
C THR A 103 -9.18 13.66 8.36
N TRP A 104 -9.92 12.80 9.05
CA TRP A 104 -10.08 11.39 8.66
C TRP A 104 -11.48 11.08 8.14
N SER A 105 -11.56 10.53 6.94
CA SER A 105 -12.79 10.13 6.24
C SER A 105 -13.58 8.95 6.85
N ARG A 106 -13.15 8.43 8.01
CA ARG A 106 -13.63 7.16 8.59
C ARG A 106 -13.24 5.91 7.78
N ARG A 107 -12.30 6.03 6.82
CA ARG A 107 -11.85 4.93 5.95
C ARG A 107 -10.39 4.56 6.21
N LEU A 108 -10.11 3.27 6.14
CA LEU A 108 -8.75 2.70 6.23
C LEU A 108 -8.35 2.16 4.86
N TYR A 109 -7.10 2.36 4.49
CA TYR A 109 -6.50 1.86 3.27
C TYR A 109 -5.20 1.13 3.59
N MET A 110 -5.06 -0.11 3.15
CA MET A 110 -3.81 -0.85 3.22
C MET A 110 -3.31 -1.22 1.83
N ARG A 111 -2.03 -0.92 1.59
CA ARG A 111 -1.33 -1.29 0.35
C ARG A 111 -0.54 -2.57 0.55
N GLY A 112 -0.85 -3.58 -0.26
CA GLY A 112 -0.11 -4.83 -0.35
C GLY A 112 1.34 -4.65 -0.81
N ASN A 113 2.14 -5.67 -0.55
CA ASN A 113 3.57 -5.71 -0.81
C ASN A 113 3.91 -6.24 -2.22
N GLY A 114 5.17 -6.15 -2.60
CA GLY A 114 5.72 -6.72 -3.83
C GLY A 114 6.74 -7.84 -3.61
N GLY A 115 6.97 -8.65 -4.64
CA GLY A 115 8.04 -9.65 -4.67
C GLY A 115 8.00 -10.61 -3.47
N PHE A 116 9.17 -10.88 -2.89
CA PHE A 116 9.31 -11.71 -1.68
C PHE A 116 9.08 -10.93 -0.38
N ALA A 117 8.60 -9.68 -0.49
CA ALA A 117 8.36 -8.67 0.56
C ALA A 117 9.51 -8.59 1.61
N GLY A 118 9.34 -7.85 2.70
CA GLY A 118 10.46 -7.33 3.48
C GLY A 118 10.91 -5.92 3.04
N GLU A 119 10.05 -5.24 2.29
CA GLU A 119 10.27 -3.85 1.85
C GLU A 119 10.38 -2.91 3.06
N SER A 120 11.33 -1.97 3.00
CA SER A 120 11.39 -0.87 3.97
C SER A 120 10.10 -0.05 3.93
N LEU A 121 9.57 0.29 5.12
CA LEU A 121 8.39 1.14 5.25
C LEU A 121 8.61 2.55 4.66
N GLU A 122 9.87 2.97 4.53
CA GLU A 122 10.28 4.26 3.96
C GLU A 122 10.69 4.18 2.48
N ALA A 123 10.58 3.01 1.85
CA ALA A 123 10.88 2.90 0.43
C ALA A 123 10.03 3.91 -0.38
N PRO A 124 10.58 4.62 -1.39
CA PRO A 124 9.87 5.70 -2.07
C PRO A 124 8.47 5.33 -2.61
N PRO A 125 8.22 4.12 -3.15
CA PRO A 125 6.88 3.70 -3.52
C PRO A 125 5.93 3.69 -2.31
N ARG A 126 6.35 3.09 -1.19
CA ARG A 126 5.57 2.95 0.06
C ARG A 126 5.13 4.31 0.59
N VAL A 127 6.07 5.26 0.65
CA VAL A 127 5.81 6.66 1.04
C VAL A 127 4.83 7.34 0.08
N THR A 128 5.02 7.16 -1.23
CA THR A 128 4.13 7.74 -2.25
C THR A 128 2.69 7.26 -2.09
N GLN A 129 2.49 5.96 -1.83
CA GLN A 129 1.16 5.36 -1.66
C GLN A 129 0.49 5.76 -0.34
N ARG A 130 1.26 5.79 0.76
CA ARG A 130 0.79 6.35 2.04
C ARG A 130 0.28 7.77 1.85
N ASN A 131 1.09 8.63 1.23
CA ASN A 131 0.76 10.03 1.03
C ASN A 131 -0.46 10.20 0.12
N ALA A 132 -0.62 9.35 -0.90
CA ALA A 132 -1.83 9.33 -1.73
C ALA A 132 -3.08 9.04 -0.88
N ALA A 133 -3.08 7.98 -0.07
CA ALA A 133 -4.20 7.65 0.80
C ALA A 133 -4.53 8.80 1.78
N LEU A 134 -3.51 9.43 2.37
CA LEU A 134 -3.69 10.59 3.26
C LEU A 134 -4.36 11.79 2.56
N ARG A 135 -4.01 12.09 1.30
CA ARG A 135 -4.66 13.16 0.50
C ARG A 135 -6.15 12.89 0.22
N HIS A 136 -6.57 11.64 0.32
CA HIS A 136 -7.97 11.24 0.22
C HIS A 136 -8.65 11.07 1.59
N GLY A 137 -7.95 11.42 2.68
CA GLY A 137 -8.46 11.38 4.04
C GLY A 137 -8.51 9.97 4.63
N PHE A 138 -7.79 9.00 4.08
CA PHE A 138 -7.74 7.64 4.60
C PHE A 138 -6.66 7.54 5.68
N VAL A 139 -6.89 6.67 6.66
CA VAL A 139 -5.77 6.10 7.43
C VAL A 139 -5.01 5.17 6.51
N ALA A 140 -3.70 5.38 6.36
CA ALA A 140 -2.85 4.55 5.52
C ALA A 140 -2.09 3.53 6.38
N VAL A 141 -2.08 2.27 5.95
CA VAL A 141 -1.51 1.14 6.69
C VAL A 141 -0.51 0.39 5.81
N GLN A 142 0.61 -0.02 6.39
CA GLN A 142 1.62 -0.81 5.71
C GLN A 142 2.42 -1.72 6.65
N THR A 143 2.96 -2.81 6.10
CA THR A 143 3.83 -3.76 6.80
C THR A 143 5.02 -4.18 5.91
N ASN A 144 6.10 -4.65 6.55
CA ASN A 144 7.23 -5.32 5.89
C ASN A 144 7.04 -6.83 5.76
N THR A 145 5.93 -7.40 6.22
CA THR A 145 5.62 -8.84 6.18
C THR A 145 6.45 -9.77 7.07
N GLY A 146 7.18 -9.25 8.07
CA GLY A 146 7.86 -10.10 9.08
C GLY A 146 9.33 -10.41 8.79
N HIS A 147 9.97 -9.64 7.90
CA HIS A 147 11.40 -9.71 7.64
C HIS A 147 11.91 -8.43 6.96
N ALA A 148 13.22 -8.28 6.81
CA ALA A 148 13.82 -7.18 6.07
C ALA A 148 14.60 -7.73 4.87
N ALA A 149 14.21 -7.33 3.65
CA ALA A 149 14.81 -7.84 2.42
C ALA A 149 16.30 -7.46 2.27
N GLU A 150 16.75 -6.41 2.97
CA GLU A 150 18.17 -6.03 3.05
C GLU A 150 19.01 -7.12 3.75
N ALA A 151 18.48 -7.71 4.83
CA ALA A 151 19.15 -8.77 5.59
C ALA A 151 18.86 -10.16 5.01
N GLU A 152 17.67 -10.35 4.45
CA GLU A 152 17.17 -11.62 3.93
C GLU A 152 16.75 -11.44 2.46
N PRO A 153 17.72 -11.36 1.53
CA PRO A 153 17.44 -11.10 0.13
C PRO A 153 16.61 -12.23 -0.49
N LEU A 154 15.70 -11.85 -1.39
CA LEU A 154 14.78 -12.76 -2.08
C LEU A 154 13.99 -13.61 -1.08
N ALA A 155 13.97 -14.94 -1.26
CA ALA A 155 13.21 -15.86 -0.43
C ALA A 155 14.05 -16.51 0.70
N THR A 156 15.23 -15.97 1.05
CA THR A 156 16.12 -16.59 2.06
C THR A 156 15.49 -16.68 3.44
N PHE A 157 14.59 -15.75 3.79
CA PHE A 157 13.77 -15.81 5.00
C PHE A 157 12.97 -17.12 5.11
N ALA A 158 12.51 -17.66 3.97
CA ALA A 158 11.63 -18.81 3.93
C ALA A 158 12.36 -20.11 4.31
N SER A 159 13.66 -20.22 4.00
CA SER A 159 14.47 -21.34 4.46
C SER A 159 14.84 -21.24 5.94
N ALA A 160 14.92 -20.02 6.48
CA ALA A 160 15.43 -19.77 7.82
C ALA A 160 14.37 -19.94 8.92
N SER A 161 13.09 -19.64 8.63
CA SER A 161 12.05 -19.59 9.66
C SER A 161 10.67 -19.95 9.13
N LEU A 162 10.01 -20.92 9.80
CA LEU A 162 8.60 -21.21 9.57
C LEU A 162 7.71 -20.02 9.93
N GLN A 163 8.05 -19.27 10.99
CA GLN A 163 7.28 -18.11 11.40
C GLN A 163 7.28 -17.02 10.32
N LYS A 164 8.43 -16.74 9.71
CA LYS A 164 8.52 -15.75 8.62
C LYS A 164 7.73 -16.18 7.38
N ARG A 165 7.69 -17.48 7.08
CA ARG A 165 6.81 -18.01 6.03
C ARG A 165 5.33 -17.74 6.33
N ILE A 166 4.90 -17.94 7.57
CA ILE A 166 3.53 -17.67 8.02
C ILE A 166 3.21 -16.17 7.95
N ASP A 167 4.12 -15.34 8.41
CA ASP A 167 3.99 -13.88 8.41
C ASP A 167 3.85 -13.33 6.99
N TYR A 168 4.74 -13.77 6.07
CA TYR A 168 4.65 -13.44 4.65
C TYR A 168 3.39 -13.98 3.98
N ALA A 169 2.99 -15.22 4.32
CA ALA A 169 1.85 -15.88 3.67
C ALA A 169 0.53 -15.18 3.98
N PHE A 170 0.24 -14.85 5.24
CA PHE A 170 -1.05 -14.25 5.60
C PHE A 170 -1.02 -13.43 6.90
N ARG A 171 -0.24 -13.86 7.90
CA ARG A 171 -0.39 -13.34 9.27
C ARG A 171 -0.05 -11.86 9.35
N ALA A 172 1.05 -11.41 8.74
CA ALA A 172 1.51 -10.03 8.90
C ALA A 172 0.50 -9.00 8.39
N VAL A 173 -0.15 -9.28 7.26
CA VAL A 173 -1.20 -8.41 6.72
C VAL A 173 -2.37 -8.31 7.69
N HIS A 174 -2.89 -9.47 8.11
CA HIS A 174 -4.06 -9.54 9.00
C HIS A 174 -3.82 -8.80 10.33
N VAL A 175 -2.76 -9.17 11.06
CA VAL A 175 -2.47 -8.59 12.38
C VAL A 175 -2.14 -7.11 12.32
N THR A 176 -1.52 -6.65 11.21
CA THR A 176 -1.26 -5.22 11.00
C THR A 176 -2.56 -4.43 10.80
N VAL A 177 -3.54 -4.97 10.06
CA VAL A 177 -4.86 -4.30 9.92
C VAL A 177 -5.60 -4.27 11.25
N GLU A 178 -5.55 -5.33 12.04
CA GLU A 178 -6.18 -5.36 13.37
C GLU A 178 -5.56 -4.31 14.30
N ALA A 179 -4.23 -4.25 14.36
CA ALA A 179 -3.49 -3.22 15.07
C ALA A 179 -3.88 -1.80 14.62
N ALA A 180 -3.92 -1.57 13.30
CA ALA A 180 -4.30 -0.28 12.74
C ALA A 180 -5.74 0.12 13.10
N LYS A 181 -6.70 -0.82 13.08
CA LYS A 181 -8.08 -0.55 13.50
C LYS A 181 -8.16 -0.16 14.98
N ARG A 182 -7.42 -0.85 15.86
CA ARG A 182 -7.34 -0.51 17.29
C ARG A 182 -6.76 0.88 17.52
N LEU A 183 -5.61 1.18 16.89
CA LEU A 183 -4.96 2.50 16.97
C LEU A 183 -5.86 3.61 16.43
N THR A 184 -6.51 3.38 15.29
CA THR A 184 -7.45 4.33 14.68
C THR A 184 -8.64 4.60 15.60
N GLN A 185 -9.25 3.55 16.16
CA GLN A 185 -10.39 3.70 17.05
C GLN A 185 -10.03 4.49 18.30
N ALA A 186 -8.88 4.22 18.92
CA ALA A 186 -8.42 4.99 20.06
C ALA A 186 -8.13 6.46 19.68
N TYR A 187 -7.47 6.68 18.54
CA TYR A 187 -7.05 8.03 18.14
C TYR A 187 -8.21 8.97 17.81
N TYR A 188 -9.26 8.47 17.14
CA TYR A 188 -10.41 9.28 16.71
C TYR A 188 -11.66 9.08 17.55
N ASP A 189 -11.64 8.18 18.55
CA ASP A 189 -12.82 7.74 19.31
C ASP A 189 -13.97 7.28 18.41
N ARG A 190 -13.63 6.68 17.26
CA ARG A 190 -14.60 6.19 16.28
C ARG A 190 -14.04 4.97 15.54
N PRO A 191 -14.85 3.92 15.30
CA PRO A 191 -14.40 2.79 14.52
C PRO A 191 -14.29 3.13 13.04
N VAL A 192 -13.40 2.42 12.34
CA VAL A 192 -13.28 2.41 10.88
C VAL A 192 -14.61 1.97 10.28
N ALA A 193 -15.20 2.81 9.43
CA ALA A 193 -16.47 2.50 8.76
C ALA A 193 -16.27 1.61 7.53
N PHE A 194 -15.19 1.85 6.77
CA PHE A 194 -14.84 1.07 5.59
C PHE A 194 -13.34 0.81 5.55
N SER A 195 -12.95 -0.40 5.18
CA SER A 195 -11.55 -0.81 5.02
C SER A 195 -11.32 -1.24 3.58
N TYR A 196 -10.26 -0.72 2.96
CA TYR A 196 -9.92 -0.95 1.57
C TYR A 196 -8.54 -1.59 1.46
N TRP A 197 -8.43 -2.53 0.53
CA TRP A 197 -7.19 -3.17 0.15
C TRP A 197 -6.86 -2.80 -1.29
N ASP A 198 -5.58 -2.61 -1.57
CA ASP A 198 -5.07 -2.46 -2.93
C ASP A 198 -3.71 -3.15 -3.02
N GLY A 199 -3.52 -3.94 -4.07
CA GLY A 199 -2.32 -4.73 -4.24
C GLY A 199 -2.24 -5.34 -5.63
N CYS A 200 -1.02 -5.48 -6.12
CA CYS A 200 -0.69 -6.13 -7.39
C CYS A 200 0.37 -7.21 -7.12
N SER A 201 0.39 -8.28 -7.92
CA SER A 201 1.30 -9.42 -7.75
C SER A 201 1.21 -10.03 -6.34
N THR A 202 2.28 -10.03 -5.54
CA THR A 202 2.25 -10.44 -4.12
C THR A 202 1.15 -9.73 -3.34
N GLY A 203 0.91 -8.45 -3.60
CA GLY A 203 -0.18 -7.69 -3.00
C GLY A 203 -1.57 -8.14 -3.47
N GLY A 204 -1.67 -8.63 -4.72
CA GLY A 204 -2.88 -9.25 -5.24
C GLY A 204 -3.14 -10.59 -4.56
N ARG A 205 -2.11 -11.43 -4.42
CA ARG A 205 -2.16 -12.68 -3.63
C ARG A 205 -2.62 -12.40 -2.20
N GLN A 206 -2.03 -11.42 -1.53
CA GLN A 206 -2.40 -11.02 -0.17
C GLN A 206 -3.87 -10.57 -0.06
N GLY A 207 -4.45 -9.98 -1.12
CA GLY A 207 -5.86 -9.57 -1.12
C GLY A 207 -6.86 -10.70 -1.39
N LEU A 208 -6.41 -11.83 -1.94
CA LEU A 208 -7.25 -13.01 -2.21
C LEU A 208 -7.22 -14.05 -1.08
N MET A 209 -6.30 -13.91 -0.14
CA MET A 209 -6.15 -14.77 1.05
C MET A 209 -7.11 -14.34 2.16
#